data_AF-T0YEE6-F1
#
_entry.id   AF-T0YEE6-F1
#
_cell.length_a   1.000
_cell.length_b   1.000
_cell.length_c   1.000
_cell.angle_alpha   90.00
_cell.angle_beta   90.00
_cell.angle_gamma   90.00
#
_symmetry.space_group_name_H-M   'P 1'
#
loop_
_entity.id
_entity.type
_entity.pdbx_description
1 polymer ?
#
loop_
_entity_poly.entity_id
_entity_poly.type
_entity_poly.pdbx_seq_one_letter_code
_entity_poly.pdbx_strand_id
1 'polypeptide(L)'
;MTESTFVEHALIEQLLDSLRELPDVHAELTQSEPAAQAAGRVDAKIDLHVAGRSIVLLVEAKKSVYPRDVRQALWQLKSLQQGPSYCLT
;
A
#
# COMPACT_ATOMS: atom_id res chain seq x y z
N MET A 1 3.07 -5.40 -21.54
CA MET A 1 3.23 -4.77 -20.21
C MET A 1 1.94 -4.83 -19.38
N THR A 2 1.07 -5.82 -19.59
CA THR A 2 -0.23 -5.96 -18.89
C THR A 2 -0.25 -7.10 -17.88
N GLU A 3 0.57 -8.14 -18.09
CA GLU A 3 0.67 -9.28 -17.18
C GLU A 3 1.21 -8.92 -15.79
N SER A 4 2.18 -8.00 -15.68
CA SER A 4 2.76 -7.66 -14.35
C SER A 4 1.73 -7.02 -13.45
N THR A 5 0.95 -6.07 -14.01
CA THR A 5 -0.14 -5.39 -13.30
C THR A 5 -1.23 -6.35 -12.86
N PHE A 6 -1.51 -7.40 -13.64
CA PHE A 6 -2.48 -8.42 -13.25
C PHE A 6 -1.99 -9.26 -12.05
N VAL A 7 -0.71 -9.66 -12.05
CA VAL A 7 -0.12 -10.42 -10.93
C VAL A 7 -0.06 -9.58 -9.66
N GLU A 8 0.33 -8.32 -9.76
CA GLU A 8 0.40 -7.37 -8.65
C GLU A 8 -0.99 -7.14 -8.03
N HIS A 9 -2.01 -6.95 -8.87
CA HIS A 9 -3.40 -6.81 -8.40
C HIS A 9 -3.91 -8.08 -7.71
N ALA A 10 -3.66 -9.25 -8.28
CA ALA A 10 -4.07 -10.52 -7.67
C ALA A 10 -3.41 -10.74 -6.29
N LEU A 11 -2.16 -10.32 -6.11
CA LEU A 11 -1.49 -10.36 -4.80
C LEU A 11 -2.14 -9.42 -3.78
N ILE A 12 -2.57 -8.24 -4.23
CA ILE A 12 -3.26 -7.27 -3.37
C ILE A 12 -4.64 -7.80 -2.95
N GLU A 13 -5.39 -8.40 -3.87
CA GLU A 13 -6.69 -9.03 -3.55
C GLU A 13 -6.52 -10.18 -2.56
N GLN A 14 -5.54 -11.07 -2.80
CA GLN A 14 -5.25 -12.17 -1.88
C GLN A 14 -4.85 -11.68 -0.48
N LEU A 15 -4.04 -10.62 -0.41
CA LEU A 15 -3.69 -9.98 0.87
C LEU A 15 -4.94 -9.44 1.58
N LEU A 16 -5.80 -8.74 0.86
CA LEU A 16 -7.04 -8.17 1.40
C LEU A 16 -7.97 -9.24 1.95
N ASP A 17 -8.15 -10.34 1.22
CA ASP A 17 -8.98 -11.45 1.67
C ASP A 17 -8.37 -12.14 2.91
N SER A 18 -7.05 -12.34 2.92
CA SER A 18 -6.35 -12.88 4.10
C SER A 18 -6.52 -12.00 5.34
N LEU A 19 -6.54 -10.68 5.19
CA LEU A 19 -6.78 -9.74 6.30
C LEU A 19 -8.21 -9.85 6.82
N ARG A 20 -9.20 -10.07 5.94
CA ARG A 20 -10.63 -10.21 6.33
C ARG A 20 -10.94 -11.50 7.07
N GLU A 21 -10.13 -12.54 6.90
CA GLU A 21 -10.27 -13.79 7.63
C GLU A 21 -9.77 -13.71 9.08
N LEU A 22 -9.05 -12.66 9.45
CA LEU A 22 -8.56 -12.47 10.81
C LEU A 22 -9.71 -12.07 11.77
N PRO A 23 -9.71 -12.58 13.02
CA PRO A 23 -10.72 -12.22 14.00
C PRO A 23 -10.63 -10.74 14.39
N ASP A 24 -11.78 -10.11 14.61
CA ASP A 24 -11.91 -8.68 14.96
C ASP A 24 -11.23 -7.73 13.96
N VAL A 25 -11.15 -8.14 12.68
CA VAL A 25 -10.60 -7.35 11.59
C VAL A 25 -11.66 -6.97 10.57
N HIS A 26 -11.65 -5.69 10.19
CA HIS A 26 -12.36 -5.19 9.00
C HIS A 26 -11.35 -4.53 8.07
N ALA A 27 -11.32 -4.94 6.80
CA ALA A 27 -10.39 -4.42 5.81
C ALA A 27 -11.13 -4.01 4.52
N GLU A 28 -10.90 -2.78 4.09
CA GLU A 28 -11.50 -2.19 2.89
C GLU A 28 -10.42 -1.59 1.99
N LEU A 29 -10.53 -1.82 0.68
CA LEU A 29 -9.62 -1.28 -0.33
C LEU A 29 -10.14 0.09 -0.79
N THR A 30 -9.43 1.14 -0.43
CA THR A 30 -9.90 2.53 -0.64
C THR A 30 -9.51 3.06 -2.02
N GLN A 31 -8.40 2.58 -2.59
CA GLN A 31 -7.93 2.95 -3.94
C GLN A 31 -7.14 1.79 -4.57
N SER A 32 -7.58 1.33 -5.75
CA SER A 32 -6.88 0.34 -6.60
C SER A 32 -6.42 0.92 -7.95
N GLU A 33 -6.77 2.17 -8.23
CA GLU A 33 -6.33 2.89 -9.43
C GLU A 33 -5.10 3.73 -9.11
N PRO A 34 -4.10 3.75 -10.00
CA PRO A 34 -2.85 4.38 -9.68
C PRO A 34 -3.03 5.88 -9.96
N ALA A 35 -3.56 6.61 -8.98
CA ALA A 35 -3.83 8.04 -9.06
C ALA A 35 -2.50 8.79 -9.18
N ALA A 36 -2.28 9.38 -10.35
CA ALA A 36 -1.08 10.13 -10.67
C ALA A 36 -1.13 11.52 -10.03
N GLN A 37 -0.77 11.65 -8.74
CA GLN A 37 -0.47 12.95 -8.15
C GLN A 37 0.78 12.86 -7.27
N ALA A 38 1.82 13.58 -7.74
CA ALA A 38 3.10 13.94 -7.14
C ALA A 38 3.52 13.25 -5.82
N ALA A 39 4.63 12.51 -5.88
CA ALA A 39 5.52 12.14 -4.78
C ALA A 39 5.22 10.87 -3.92
N GLY A 40 4.67 9.80 -4.51
CA GLY A 40 4.74 8.46 -3.91
C GLY A 40 3.52 7.60 -4.21
N ARG A 41 3.48 7.09 -5.43
CA ARG A 41 2.45 6.18 -5.94
C ARG A 41 2.66 4.81 -5.30
N VAL A 42 1.72 4.38 -4.47
CA VAL A 42 1.64 3.00 -3.96
C VAL A 42 0.60 2.23 -4.78
N ASP A 43 0.79 0.91 -4.90
CA ASP A 43 -0.10 0.06 -5.70
C ASP A 43 -1.50 -0.10 -5.06
N ALA A 44 -1.61 -0.02 -3.73
CA ALA A 44 -2.90 -0.02 -3.03
C ALA A 44 -2.86 0.69 -1.68
N LYS A 45 -4.04 1.15 -1.24
CA LYS A 45 -4.31 1.61 0.12
C LYS A 45 -5.45 0.79 0.72
N ILE A 46 -5.21 0.19 1.89
CA ILE A 46 -6.20 -0.58 2.63
C ILE A 46 -6.47 0.13 3.97
N ASP A 47 -7.73 0.49 4.20
CA ASP A 47 -8.18 0.93 5.51
C ASP A 47 -8.50 -0.31 6.35
N LEU A 48 -7.81 -0.44 7.48
CA LEU A 48 -7.84 -1.61 8.34
C LEU A 48 -8.30 -1.23 9.75
N HIS A 49 -9.31 -1.91 10.26
CA HIS A 49 -9.73 -1.83 11.65
C HIS A 49 -9.44 -3.16 12.34
N VAL A 50 -8.60 -3.15 13.38
CA VAL A 50 -8.23 -4.35 14.16
C VAL A 50 -8.48 -4.08 15.63
N ALA A 51 -9.30 -4.88 16.29
CA ALA A 51 -9.56 -4.78 17.73
C ALA A 51 -9.86 -3.34 18.21
N GLY A 52 -10.68 -2.61 17.45
CA GLY A 52 -11.06 -1.22 17.74
C GLY A 52 -10.02 -0.15 17.38
N ARG A 53 -8.92 -0.52 16.70
CA ARG A 53 -7.88 0.41 16.23
C ARG A 53 -7.91 0.55 14.72
N SER A 54 -7.96 1.79 14.25
CA SER A 54 -7.88 2.11 12.82
C SER A 54 -6.42 2.29 12.39
N ILE A 55 -6.04 1.61 11.30
CA ILE A 55 -4.70 1.61 10.70
C ILE A 55 -4.87 1.75 9.20
N VAL A 56 -4.00 2.54 8.57
CA VAL A 56 -3.93 2.61 7.10
C VAL A 56 -2.70 1.81 6.64
N LEU A 57 -2.93 0.83 5.78
CA LEU A 57 -1.88 0.06 5.12
C LEU A 57 -1.62 0.64 3.72
N LEU A 58 -0.38 1.06 3.48
CA LEU A 58 0.11 1.39 2.15
C LEU A 58 0.82 0.16 1.58
N VAL A 59 0.39 -0.32 0.41
CA VAL A 59 0.83 -1.59 -0.16
C VAL A 59 1.51 -1.35 -1.49
N GLU A 60 2.71 -1.90 -1.63
CA GLU A 60 3.46 -1.98 -2.87
C GLU A 60 3.69 -3.46 -3.21
N ALA A 61 3.20 -3.90 -4.36
CA ALA A 61 3.38 -5.26 -4.85
C ALA A 61 4.48 -5.28 -5.92
N LYS A 62 5.41 -6.22 -5.82
CA LYS A 62 6.47 -6.42 -6.80
C LYS A 62 6.57 -7.88 -7.20
N LYS A 63 6.43 -8.16 -8.50
CA LYS A 63 6.59 -9.51 -9.07
C LYS A 63 7.98 -10.12 -8.78
N SER A 64 9.02 -9.28 -8.74
CA SER A 64 10.38 -9.67 -8.35
C SER A 64 11.13 -8.45 -7.81
N VAL A 65 11.96 -8.62 -6.79
CA VAL A 65 12.79 -7.54 -6.22
C VAL A 65 14.23 -7.99 -6.03
N TYR A 66 15.19 -7.17 -6.46
CA TYR A 66 16.59 -7.34 -6.09
C TYR A 66 16.86 -6.61 -4.75
N PRO A 67 17.87 -7.01 -3.96
CA PRO A 67 18.15 -6.40 -2.65
C PRO A 67 18.40 -4.88 -2.67
N ARG A 68 18.78 -4.33 -3.83
CA ARG A 68 18.91 -2.88 -4.04
C ARG A 68 17.54 -2.20 -4.07
N ASP A 69 16.58 -2.80 -4.78
CA ASP A 69 15.26 -2.23 -5.03
C ASP A 69 14.43 -2.21 -3.75
N VAL A 70 14.61 -3.21 -2.88
CA VAL A 70 13.97 -3.25 -1.55
C VAL A 70 14.34 -2.02 -0.72
N ARG A 71 15.61 -1.62 -0.71
CA ARG A 71 16.04 -0.42 0.04
C ARG A 71 15.43 0.85 -0.51
N GLN A 72 15.34 0.97 -1.83
CA GLN A 72 14.73 2.11 -2.49
C GLN A 72 13.22 2.19 -2.20
N ALA A 73 12.50 1.06 -2.29
CA ALA A 73 11.09 0.99 -1.97
C ALA A 73 10.81 1.39 -0.51
N LEU A 74 11.61 0.86 0.44
CA LEU A 74 11.50 1.24 1.86
C LEU A 74 11.76 2.73 2.09
N TRP A 75 12.68 3.34 1.34
CA TRP A 75 12.96 4.77 1.45
C TRP A 75 11.79 5.61 0.93
N GLN A 76 11.22 5.25 -0.22
CA GLN A 76 10.03 5.91 -0.78
C GLN A 76 8.83 5.80 0.16
N LEU A 77 8.62 4.63 0.79
CA LEU A 77 7.54 4.45 1.76
C LEU A 77 7.73 5.31 3.01
N LYS A 78 8.97 5.44 3.50
CA LYS A 78 9.29 6.30 4.65
C LYS A 78 9.08 7.77 4.34
N SER A 79 9.37 8.22 3.12
CA SER A 79 9.07 9.60 2.71
C SER A 79 7.56 9.90 2.70
N LEU A 80 6.71 8.90 2.50
CA LEU A 80 5.25 9.06 2.56
C LEU A 80 4.71 9.24 3.99
N GLN A 81 5.39 8.68 5.00
CA GLN A 81 5.02 8.85 6.41
C GLN A 81 5.44 10.21 6.99
N GLN A 82 6.43 10.85 6.38
CA GLN A 82 6.86 12.21 6.69
C GLN A 82 5.96 13.15 5.90
N GLY A 83 4.73 13.39 6.38
CA GLY A 83 3.79 14.31 5.73
C GLY A 83 4.44 15.66 5.40
N PRO A 84 3.98 16.39 4.36
CA PRO A 84 4.54 17.69 4.02
C PRO A 84 4.49 18.55 5.28
N SER A 85 5.67 18.97 5.76
CA SER A 85 5.77 19.99 6.78
C SER A 85 5.19 21.25 6.17
N TYR A 86 3.89 21.49 6.41
CA TYR A 86 3.28 22.77 6.10
C TYR A 86 4.08 23.83 6.84
N CYS A 87 4.83 24.62 6.08
CA CYS A 87 5.41 25.85 6.56
C CYS A 87 4.24 26.81 6.79
N LEU A 88 3.83 26.95 8.05
CA LEU A 88 2.92 28.01 8.47
C LEU A 88 3.68 29.33 8.35
N THR A 89 3.46 30.06 7.25
CA THR A 89 3.67 31.50 7.15
C THR A 89 2.42 32.25 7.55
#